data_AF-A0A0F9NAH8-F1
#
_entry.id   AF-A0A0F9NAH8-F1
#
_cell.length_a   1.000
_cell.length_b   1.000
_cell.length_c   1.000
_cell.angle_alpha   90.00
_cell.angle_beta   90.00
_cell.angle_gamma   90.00
#
_symmetry.space_group_name_H-M   'P 1'
#
loop_
_entity.id
_entity.type
_entity.pdbx_description
1 polymer ?
#
loop_
_entity_poly.entity_id
_entity_poly.type
_entity_poly.pdbx_seq_one_letter_code
_entity_poly.pdbx_strand_id
1 'polypeptide(L)'
;MILTYTGTIKETQNVPILWDVIREANYTMEISGTIDYTVRQSIKGINLIDHGYVSHEKSLQLIKNARILLLLIPNSKGKEITTGKIYEYLAAYRPIIGIGPTDGDAADILNETGHGKMIDYQDGQGMKEYLYSLENWME
;
A
#
# COMPACT_ATOMS: atom_id res chain seq x y z
N MET A 1 0.37 10.08 -10.23
CA MET A 1 0.50 8.60 -10.03
C MET A 1 -0.69 8.03 -9.24
N ILE A 2 -0.98 6.72 -9.33
CA ILE A 2 -2.07 6.03 -8.59
C ILE A 2 -1.52 4.89 -7.75
N LEU A 3 -1.91 4.81 -6.47
CA LEU A 3 -1.61 3.70 -5.56
C LEU A 3 -2.91 2.95 -5.24
N THR A 4 -2.92 1.63 -5.45
CA THR A 4 -4.11 0.79 -5.26
C THR A 4 -3.98 -0.08 -4.01
N TYR A 5 -5.00 -0.08 -3.16
CA TYR A 5 -5.13 -0.95 -1.99
C TYR A 5 -6.41 -1.78 -2.04
N THR A 6 -6.33 -3.08 -1.72
CA THR A 6 -7.50 -3.94 -1.58
C THR A 6 -7.63 -4.57 -0.18
N GLY A 7 -8.87 -4.62 0.30
CA GLY A 7 -9.27 -5.20 1.58
C GLY A 7 -9.54 -4.16 2.67
N THR A 8 -9.45 -4.60 3.94
CA THR A 8 -9.78 -3.74 5.08
C THR A 8 -8.54 -3.02 5.62
N ILE A 9 -8.59 -1.68 5.66
CA ILE A 9 -7.61 -0.86 6.39
C ILE A 9 -8.13 -0.62 7.81
N LYS A 10 -7.41 -1.17 8.80
CA LYS A 10 -7.69 -0.99 10.22
C LYS A 10 -6.98 0.23 10.78
N GLU A 11 -7.39 0.68 11.97
CA GLU A 11 -6.70 1.74 12.72
C GLU A 11 -5.19 1.47 12.88
N THR A 12 -4.81 0.22 13.16
CA THR A 12 -3.40 -0.21 13.31
C THR A 12 -2.58 -0.18 12.02
N GLN A 13 -3.22 0.14 10.89
CA GLN A 13 -2.61 0.31 9.58
C GLN A 13 -2.69 1.77 9.10
N ASN A 14 -3.05 2.70 9.99
CA ASN A 14 -3.06 4.12 9.66
C ASN A 14 -1.63 4.64 9.50
N VAL A 15 -1.33 5.27 8.36
CA VAL A 15 0.00 5.81 8.05
C VAL A 15 -0.08 7.31 7.71
N PRO A 16 -0.28 8.21 8.70
CA PRO A 16 -0.39 9.66 8.45
C PRO A 16 0.75 10.23 7.61
N ILE A 17 1.98 9.78 7.82
CA ILE A 17 3.15 10.21 7.06
C ILE A 17 3.01 9.88 5.58
N LEU A 18 2.58 8.66 5.22
CA LEU A 18 2.33 8.29 3.82
C LEU A 18 1.20 9.13 3.21
N TRP A 19 0.16 9.41 3.99
CA TRP A 19 -0.96 10.23 3.54
C TRP A 19 -0.51 11.65 3.19
N ASP A 20 0.39 12.24 3.98
CA ASP A 20 1.01 13.53 3.70
C ASP A 20 1.87 13.47 2.43
N VAL A 21 2.67 12.41 2.25
CA VAL A 21 3.47 12.20 1.02
C VAL A 21 2.60 12.12 -0.22
N ILE A 22 1.52 11.32 -0.18
CA ILE A 22 0.58 11.18 -1.31
C ILE A 22 -0.10 12.52 -1.62
N ARG A 23 -0.45 13.30 -0.59
CA ARG A 23 -1.08 14.62 -0.75
C ARG A 23 -0.13 15.63 -1.39
N GLU A 24 1.09 15.74 -0.87
CA GLU A 24 2.12 16.66 -1.37
C GLU A 24 2.47 16.40 -2.84
N ALA A 25 2.55 15.12 -3.23
CA ALA A 25 2.86 14.72 -4.60
C ALA A 25 1.63 14.69 -5.54
N ASN A 26 0.44 15.06 -5.03
CA ASN A 26 -0.83 15.03 -5.78
C ASN A 26 -1.14 13.65 -6.38
N TYR A 27 -0.77 12.57 -5.66
CA TYR A 27 -1.06 11.21 -6.07
C TYR A 27 -2.52 10.82 -5.75
N THR A 28 -3.04 9.85 -6.49
CA THR A 28 -4.37 9.29 -6.25
C THR A 28 -4.26 7.99 -5.48
N MET A 29 -5.11 7.82 -4.47
CA MET A 29 -5.29 6.57 -3.77
C MET A 29 -6.56 5.90 -4.30
N GLU A 30 -6.44 4.65 -4.75
CA GLU A 30 -7.55 3.82 -5.18
C GLU A 30 -7.75 2.70 -4.17
N ILE A 31 -8.96 2.56 -3.63
CA ILE A 31 -9.26 1.60 -2.57
C ILE A 31 -10.49 0.78 -2.94
N SER A 32 -10.41 -0.53 -2.72
CA SER A 32 -11.59 -1.40 -2.66
C SER A 32 -11.60 -2.19 -1.35
N GLY A 33 -12.59 -1.93 -0.50
CA GLY A 33 -12.80 -2.60 0.78
C GLY A 33 -13.32 -1.64 1.84
N THR A 34 -13.04 -1.96 3.10
CA THR A 34 -13.50 -1.18 4.26
C THR A 34 -12.37 -0.34 4.82
N ILE A 35 -12.65 0.92 5.13
CA ILE A 35 -11.69 1.84 5.73
C ILE A 35 -12.19 2.18 7.12
N ASP A 36 -11.36 1.97 8.14
CA ASP A 36 -11.60 2.39 9.50
C ASP A 36 -11.89 3.91 9.59
N TYR A 37 -12.73 4.31 10.56
CA TYR A 37 -13.12 5.70 10.71
C TYR A 37 -11.93 6.65 10.92
N THR A 38 -10.97 6.26 11.76
CA THR A 38 -9.78 7.07 12.06
C THR A 38 -8.89 7.22 10.82
N VAL A 39 -8.77 6.16 10.02
CA VAL A 39 -8.07 6.19 8.73
C VAL A 39 -8.81 7.09 7.74
N ARG A 40 -10.14 7.02 7.68
CA ARG A 40 -10.93 7.94 6.82
C ARG A 40 -10.71 9.40 7.19
N GLN A 41 -10.52 9.71 8.47
CA GLN A 41 -10.19 11.07 8.89
C GLN A 41 -8.78 11.49 8.44
N SER A 42 -7.79 10.60 8.53
CA SER A 42 -6.39 10.92 8.22
C SER A 42 -6.12 11.07 6.72
N ILE A 43 -6.86 10.36 5.85
CA ILE A 43 -6.73 10.49 4.38
C ILE A 43 -7.50 11.66 3.78
N LYS A 44 -8.12 12.53 4.59
CA LYS A 44 -8.80 13.72 4.07
C LYS A 44 -7.82 14.59 3.26
N GLY A 45 -8.31 15.13 2.14
CA GLY A 45 -7.53 15.96 1.22
C GLY A 45 -6.66 15.18 0.22
N ILE A 46 -6.64 13.85 0.26
CA ILE A 46 -6.06 13.02 -0.81
C ILE A 46 -7.08 12.85 -1.94
N ASN A 47 -6.61 12.79 -3.18
CA ASN A 47 -7.42 12.35 -4.31
C ASN A 47 -7.77 10.87 -4.13
N LEU A 48 -9.02 10.58 -3.77
CA LEU A 48 -9.47 9.24 -3.41
C LEU A 48 -10.47 8.69 -4.44
N ILE A 49 -10.18 7.50 -4.96
CA ILE A 49 -11.14 6.66 -5.68
C ILE A 49 -11.53 5.52 -4.72
N ASP A 50 -12.73 5.61 -4.15
CA ASP A 50 -13.24 4.61 -3.20
C ASP A 50 -14.33 3.76 -3.86
N HIS A 51 -14.00 2.50 -4.13
CA HIS A 51 -14.92 1.52 -4.72
C HIS A 51 -15.82 0.85 -3.67
N GLY A 52 -15.59 1.09 -2.37
CA GLY A 52 -16.24 0.38 -1.28
C GLY A 52 -16.00 -1.13 -1.35
N TYR A 53 -16.93 -1.92 -0.80
CA TYR A 53 -16.88 -3.37 -0.90
C TYR A 53 -17.23 -3.82 -2.32
N VAL A 54 -16.31 -4.55 -2.96
CA VAL A 54 -16.48 -5.12 -4.31
C VAL A 54 -16.32 -6.64 -4.26
N SER A 55 -16.77 -7.32 -5.32
CA SER A 55 -16.54 -8.76 -5.46
C SER A 55 -15.04 -9.07 -5.51
N HIS A 56 -14.67 -10.28 -5.09
CA HIS A 56 -13.28 -10.74 -5.18
C HIS A 56 -12.72 -10.64 -6.61
N GLU A 57 -13.52 -10.99 -7.62
CA GLU A 57 -13.13 -10.85 -9.02
C GLU A 57 -12.82 -9.40 -9.38
N LYS A 58 -13.66 -8.44 -8.98
CA LYS A 58 -13.41 -7.02 -9.22
C LYS A 58 -12.16 -6.53 -8.49
N SER A 59 -11.94 -6.99 -7.26
CA SER A 59 -10.71 -6.72 -6.49
C SER A 59 -9.47 -7.21 -7.26
N LEU A 60 -9.50 -8.44 -7.77
CA LEU A 60 -8.40 -8.98 -8.59
C LEU A 60 -8.16 -8.16 -9.86
N GLN A 61 -9.21 -7.63 -10.51
CA GLN A 61 -9.06 -6.74 -11.66
C GLN A 61 -8.39 -5.42 -11.28
N LEU A 62 -8.72 -4.85 -10.12
CA LEU A 62 -8.03 -3.64 -9.62
C LEU A 62 -6.56 -3.94 -9.35
N ILE A 63 -6.25 -5.06 -8.69
CA ILE A 63 -4.86 -5.48 -8.42
C ILE A 63 -4.07 -5.63 -9.73
N LYS A 64 -4.63 -6.32 -10.74
CA LYS A 64 -3.99 -6.53 -12.05
C LYS A 64 -3.74 -5.24 -12.82
N ASN A 65 -4.62 -4.24 -12.67
CA ASN A 65 -4.53 -2.96 -13.37
C ASN A 65 -3.79 -1.87 -12.58
N ALA A 66 -3.40 -2.16 -11.33
CA ALA A 66 -2.72 -1.20 -10.48
C ALA A 66 -1.39 -0.74 -11.08
N ARG A 67 -1.10 0.57 -10.97
CA ARG A 67 0.22 1.10 -11.30
C ARG A 67 1.22 0.80 -10.18
N ILE A 68 0.80 1.00 -8.94
CA ILE A 68 1.53 0.63 -7.73
C ILE A 68 0.53 -0.02 -6.77
N LEU A 69 0.94 -1.11 -6.13
CA LEU A 69 0.17 -1.76 -5.07
C LEU A 69 0.65 -1.31 -3.69
N LEU A 70 -0.28 -0.89 -2.84
CA LEU A 70 -0.02 -0.53 -1.46
C LEU A 70 -0.29 -1.74 -0.55
N LEU A 71 0.73 -2.19 0.16
CA LEU A 71 0.64 -3.23 1.19
C LEU A 71 0.80 -2.59 2.57
N LEU A 72 -0.16 -2.82 3.47
CA LEU A 72 -0.11 -2.29 4.84
C LEU A 72 -0.06 -3.47 5.82
N ILE A 73 1.08 -3.66 6.48
CA ILE A 73 1.23 -4.63 7.56
C ILE A 73 0.98 -3.90 8.88
N PRO A 74 0.07 -4.37 9.74
CA PRO A 74 -0.24 -3.70 11.00
C PRO A 74 1.01 -3.39 11.83
N ASN A 75 1.06 -2.21 12.43
CA ASN A 75 2.11 -1.85 13.38
C ASN A 75 1.93 -2.62 14.70
N SER A 76 2.32 -3.90 14.69
CA SER A 76 2.18 -4.81 15.82
C SER A 76 3.46 -5.62 16.02
N LYS A 77 3.67 -6.11 17.24
CA LYS A 77 4.91 -6.82 17.63
C LYS A 77 5.11 -8.17 16.92
N GLY A 78 4.11 -8.69 16.20
CA GLY A 78 4.21 -9.94 15.46
C GLY A 78 4.81 -9.71 14.07
N LYS A 79 6.09 -10.04 13.90
CA LYS A 79 6.81 -9.97 12.61
C LYS A 79 6.31 -10.99 11.57
N GLU A 80 5.55 -11.99 12.01
CA GLU A 80 5.04 -13.12 11.23
C GLU A 80 3.68 -12.84 10.53
N ILE A 81 3.18 -11.59 10.56
CA ILE A 81 1.90 -11.27 9.92
C ILE A 81 2.12 -11.15 8.40
N THR A 82 2.11 -12.29 7.72
CA THR A 82 1.98 -12.34 6.27
C THR A 82 0.49 -12.29 5.90
N THR A 83 0.04 -11.20 5.31
CA THR A 83 -1.32 -11.17 4.76
C THR A 83 -1.36 -11.99 3.47
N GLY A 84 -2.35 -12.86 3.29
CA GLY A 84 -2.51 -13.64 2.05
C GLY A 84 -2.57 -12.79 0.76
N LYS A 85 -2.85 -11.48 0.88
CA LYS A 85 -2.89 -10.54 -0.26
C LYS A 85 -1.53 -10.33 -0.91
N ILE A 86 -0.41 -10.53 -0.20
CA ILE A 86 0.92 -10.36 -0.79
C ILE A 86 1.11 -11.29 -2.00
N TYR A 87 0.56 -12.50 -1.95
CA TYR A 87 0.64 -13.45 -3.05
C TYR A 87 -0.20 -13.02 -4.26
N GLU A 88 -1.36 -12.40 -4.05
CA GLU A 88 -2.16 -11.81 -5.14
C GLU A 88 -1.45 -10.64 -5.78
N TYR A 89 -0.76 -9.83 -4.97
CA TYR A 89 0.00 -8.68 -5.44
C TYR A 89 1.22 -9.12 -6.25
N LEU A 90 1.97 -10.12 -5.77
CA LEU A 90 3.08 -10.72 -6.49
C LEU A 90 2.63 -11.32 -7.82
N ALA A 91 1.50 -12.04 -7.82
CA ALA A 91 0.94 -12.62 -9.04
C ALA A 91 0.53 -11.56 -10.10
N ALA A 92 0.36 -10.30 -9.69
CA ALA A 92 0.02 -9.21 -10.59
C ALA A 92 1.22 -8.52 -11.24
N TYR A 93 2.46 -8.84 -10.82
CA TYR A 93 3.70 -8.24 -11.35
C TYR A 93 3.67 -6.71 -11.35
N ARG A 94 3.04 -6.11 -10.33
CA ARG A 94 3.03 -4.65 -10.12
C ARG A 94 4.00 -4.29 -9.00
N PRO A 95 4.69 -3.14 -9.09
CA PRO A 95 5.51 -2.65 -7.99
C PRO A 95 4.71 -2.53 -6.69
N ILE A 96 5.28 -3.02 -5.60
CA ILE A 96 4.66 -3.00 -4.27
C ILE A 96 5.41 -2.04 -3.35
N ILE A 97 4.70 -1.03 -2.83
CA ILE A 97 5.15 -0.28 -1.65
C ILE A 97 4.49 -0.89 -0.41
N GLY A 98 5.31 -1.46 0.46
CA GLY A 98 4.87 -2.03 1.72
C GLY A 98 5.17 -1.10 2.88
N ILE A 99 4.21 -0.87 3.78
CA ILE A 99 4.42 -0.15 5.03
C ILE A 99 4.30 -1.12 6.20
N GLY A 100 5.34 -1.19 7.03
CA GLY A 100 5.41 -2.13 8.14
C GLY A 100 6.83 -2.49 8.54
N PRO A 101 6.99 -3.55 9.37
CA PRO A 101 8.29 -4.05 9.75
C PRO A 101 9.16 -4.34 8.53
N THR A 102 10.39 -3.82 8.54
CA THR A 102 11.36 -3.99 7.44
C THR A 102 12.19 -5.27 7.57
N ASP A 103 11.95 -6.05 8.63
CA ASP A 103 12.69 -7.25 9.01
C ASP A 103 11.75 -8.42 9.39
N GLY A 104 10.56 -8.46 8.80
CA GLY A 104 9.59 -9.56 8.93
C GLY A 104 9.30 -10.24 7.60
N ASP A 105 8.43 -11.27 7.62
CA ASP A 105 8.18 -12.16 6.47
C ASP A 105 7.83 -11.41 5.18
N ALA A 106 7.01 -10.36 5.26
CA ALA A 106 6.64 -9.56 4.10
C ALA A 106 7.85 -8.84 3.48
N ALA A 107 8.81 -8.42 4.31
CA ALA A 107 10.06 -7.81 3.84
C ALA A 107 10.93 -8.85 3.13
N ASP A 108 11.09 -10.03 3.73
CA ASP A 108 11.86 -11.13 3.13
C ASP A 108 11.28 -11.54 1.78
N ILE A 109 9.96 -11.74 1.70
CA ILE A 109 9.26 -12.08 0.45
C ILE A 109 9.46 -10.99 -0.62
N LEU A 110 9.30 -9.70 -0.29
CA LEU A 110 9.47 -8.62 -1.27
C LEU A 110 10.93 -8.50 -1.73
N ASN A 111 11.90 -8.72 -0.84
CA ASN A 111 13.32 -8.70 -1.15
C ASN A 111 13.72 -9.87 -2.06
N GLU A 112 13.29 -11.09 -1.74
CA GLU A 112 13.57 -12.30 -2.54
C GLU A 112 12.97 -12.23 -3.94
N THR A 113 11.75 -11.69 -4.04
CA THR A 113 11.05 -11.59 -5.32
C THR A 113 11.50 -10.37 -6.13
N GLY A 114 12.02 -9.32 -5.50
CA GLY A 114 12.41 -8.07 -6.17
C GLY A 114 11.22 -7.22 -6.68
N HIS A 115 9.99 -7.52 -6.23
CA HIS A 115 8.77 -6.87 -6.72
C HIS A 115 8.26 -5.73 -5.80
N GLY A 116 9.00 -5.39 -4.74
CA GLY A 116 8.60 -4.33 -3.84
C GLY A 116 9.62 -4.01 -2.76
N LYS A 117 9.24 -3.11 -1.85
CA LYS A 117 10.03 -2.75 -0.68
C LYS A 117 9.12 -2.52 0.54
N MET A 118 9.49 -3.09 1.69
CA MET A 118 8.91 -2.69 2.98
C MET A 118 9.64 -1.45 3.51
N ILE A 119 8.86 -0.49 4.01
CA ILE A 119 9.33 0.78 4.57
C ILE A 119 8.70 0.95 5.95
N ASP A 120 9.50 1.40 6.91
CA ASP A 120 9.04 1.60 8.28
C ASP A 120 7.98 2.71 8.37
N TYR A 121 7.06 2.60 9.33
CA TYR A 121 6.00 3.59 9.56
C TYR A 121 6.55 5.01 9.80
N GLN A 122 7.77 5.15 10.33
CA GLN A 122 8.39 6.44 10.63
C GLN A 122 9.28 6.97 9.49
N ASP A 123 9.55 6.17 8.46
CA ASP A 123 10.48 6.55 7.38
C ASP A 123 9.77 7.29 6.24
N GLY A 124 9.32 8.51 6.52
CA GLY A 124 8.66 9.36 5.52
C GLY A 124 9.56 9.71 4.34
N GLN A 125 10.87 9.83 4.56
CA GLN A 125 11.83 10.10 3.49
C GLN A 125 11.95 8.89 2.55
N GLY A 126 12.07 7.68 3.10
CA GLY A 126 12.08 6.44 2.32
C GLY A 126 10.80 6.25 1.51
N MET A 127 9.63 6.60 2.07
CA MET A 127 8.35 6.58 1.33
C MET A 127 8.40 7.51 0.11
N LYS A 128 8.89 8.76 0.28
CA LYS A 128 9.04 9.74 -0.81
C LYS A 128 10.00 9.23 -1.89
N GLU A 129 11.19 8.80 -1.48
CA GLU A 129 12.23 8.35 -2.40
C GLU A 129 11.80 7.13 -3.21
N TYR A 130 11.15 6.17 -2.56
CA TYR A 130 10.67 4.97 -3.25
C TYR A 130 9.53 5.26 -4.22
N LEU A 131 8.56 6.10 -3.83
CA LEU A 131 7.49 6.49 -4.76
C LEU A 131 8.02 7.29 -5.94
N TYR A 132 8.96 8.21 -5.72
CA TYR A 132 9.58 8.98 -6.79
C TYR A 132 10.42 8.10 -7.73
N SER A 133 11.14 7.10 -7.21
CA SER A 133 11.90 6.18 -8.07
C SER A 133 10.99 5.33 -8.95
N LEU A 134 9.85 4.88 -8.42
CA LEU A 134 8.83 4.18 -9.19
C LEU A 134 8.22 5.08 -10.27
N GLU A 135 7.94 6.34 -9.97
CA GLU A 135 7.42 7.31 -10.95
C GLU A 135 8.37 7.45 -12.15
N ASN A 136 9.65 7.72 -11.90
CA ASN A 136 10.67 7.88 -12.96
C ASN A 136 10.91 6.60 -13.78
N TRP A 137 10.73 5.42 -13.18
CA TRP A 137 10.88 4.15 -13.90
C TRP A 137 9.76 3.91 -14.92
N MET A 138 8.63 4.61 -14.76
CA MET A 138 7.43 4.43 -15.57
C MET A 138 7.17 5.57 -16.57
N GLU A 139 8.11 6.50 -16.70
CA GLU A 139 8.18 7.50 -17.78
C GLU A 139 9.09 6.99 -18.92
#